data_AF-A0A7Y5UU98-F1
#
_entry.id   AF-A0A7Y5UU98-F1
#
_cell.length_a   1.000
_cell.length_b   1.000
_cell.length_c   1.000
_cell.angle_alpha   90.00
_cell.angle_beta   90.00
_cell.angle_gamma   90.00
#
_symmetry.space_group_name_H-M   'P 1'
#
loop_
_entity.id
_entity.type
_entity.pdbx_description
1 polymer ?
#
loop_
_entity_poly.entity_id
_entity_poly.type
_entity_poly.pdbx_seq_one_letter_code
_entity_poly.pdbx_strand_id
1 'polypeptide(L)'
;MATWVVGDIHGCAEELARLLEHLQLGPTDRLVSVGDLFHRGPDPAGVMDLMRAHRVPFVLGNHELVVLRRIGVAPTSLARDDRPPLRTHFPDLDDDDLDGDGHTRCLVDPPRRSEVLEFLQSHSGFYLRDTQIEGAQPTHDGRPWCVVHAGRVPGVELERAS
;
A
#
# COMPACT_ATOMS: atom_id res chain seq x y z
N MET A 1 13.79 -9.99 -16.13
CA MET A 1 13.09 -8.97 -15.34
C MET A 1 11.70 -9.49 -15.01
N ALA A 2 11.45 -9.77 -13.74
CA ALA A 2 10.18 -10.25 -13.23
C ALA A 2 9.45 -9.15 -12.45
N THR A 3 8.12 -9.12 -12.57
CA THR A 3 7.27 -8.31 -11.71
C THR A 3 6.41 -9.25 -10.88
N TRP A 4 6.61 -9.22 -9.57
CA TRP A 4 5.85 -10.00 -8.61
C TRP A 4 4.73 -9.16 -8.02
N VAL A 5 3.56 -9.75 -7.84
CA VAL A 5 2.43 -9.12 -7.16
C VAL A 5 2.18 -9.90 -5.87
N VAL A 6 2.19 -9.21 -4.74
CA VAL A 6 1.87 -9.78 -3.43
C VAL A 6 0.48 -9.34 -3.00
N GLY A 7 -0.24 -10.29 -2.39
CA GLY A 7 -1.53 -10.08 -1.76
C GLY A 7 -1.44 -9.22 -0.49
N ASP A 8 -2.47 -9.31 0.33
CA ASP A 8 -2.50 -8.65 1.64
C ASP A 8 -1.29 -9.07 2.51
N ILE A 9 -0.71 -8.09 3.20
CA ILE A 9 0.47 -8.30 4.07
C ILE A 9 0.06 -8.26 5.55
N HIS A 10 -0.88 -7.39 5.91
CA HIS A 10 -1.51 -7.39 7.23
C HIS A 10 -0.52 -7.42 8.41
N GLY A 11 0.52 -6.57 8.44
CA GLY A 11 1.46 -6.47 9.56
C GLY A 11 2.39 -7.68 9.74
N CYS A 12 2.42 -8.61 8.78
CA CYS A 12 3.23 -9.82 8.81
C CYS A 12 4.66 -9.57 8.27
N ALA A 13 5.45 -8.78 9.02
CA ALA A 13 6.80 -8.39 8.59
C ALA A 13 7.75 -9.58 8.42
N GLU A 14 7.67 -10.59 9.31
CA GLU A 14 8.53 -11.77 9.24
C GLU A 14 8.23 -12.61 7.99
N GLU A 15 6.96 -12.81 7.67
CA GLU A 15 6.51 -13.52 6.47
C GLU A 15 6.90 -12.76 5.20
N LEU A 16 6.77 -11.44 5.20
CA LEU A 16 7.19 -10.61 4.07
C LEU A 16 8.72 -10.69 3.87
N ALA A 17 9.51 -10.64 4.95
CA ALA A 17 10.96 -10.80 4.87
C ALA A 17 11.35 -12.16 4.27
N ARG A 18 10.74 -13.25 4.77
CA ARG A 18 10.96 -14.61 4.24
C ARG A 18 10.55 -14.73 2.77
N LEU A 19 9.45 -14.08 2.37
CA LEU A 19 9.05 -14.03 0.96
C LEU A 19 10.11 -13.31 0.11
N LEU A 20 10.58 -12.14 0.54
CA LEU A 20 11.61 -11.37 -0.17
C LEU A 20 12.92 -12.15 -0.30
N GLU A 21 13.34 -12.85 0.76
CA GLU A 21 14.49 -13.76 0.74
C GLU A 21 14.30 -14.90 -0.26
N HIS A 22 13.10 -15.48 -0.31
CA HIS A 22 12.78 -16.58 -1.22
C HIS A 22 12.74 -16.13 -2.69
N LEU A 23 12.19 -14.95 -2.97
CA LEU A 23 12.07 -14.42 -4.33
C LEU A 23 13.42 -14.04 -4.93
N GLN A 24 14.43 -13.75 -4.10
CA GLN A 24 15.79 -13.37 -4.53
C GLN A 24 15.77 -12.32 -5.64
N LEU A 25 15.01 -11.22 -5.42
CA LEU A 25 14.77 -10.20 -6.43
C LEU A 25 16.10 -9.67 -7.02
N GLY A 26 16.28 -9.84 -8.32
CA GLY A 26 17.39 -9.25 -9.04
C GLY A 26 17.28 -7.72 -9.12
N PRO A 27 18.32 -7.01 -9.57
CA PRO A 27 18.37 -5.55 -9.59
C PRO A 27 17.32 -4.88 -10.50
N THR A 28 16.66 -5.65 -11.36
CA THR A 28 15.60 -5.18 -12.26
C THR A 28 14.22 -5.73 -11.88
N ASP A 29 14.20 -6.75 -11.01
CA ASP A 29 12.96 -7.35 -10.53
C ASP A 29 12.32 -6.45 -9.48
N ARG A 30 11.03 -6.65 -9.24
CA ARG A 30 10.28 -5.86 -8.26
C ARG A 30 9.14 -6.65 -7.64
N LEU A 31 8.69 -6.13 -6.52
CA LEU A 31 7.45 -6.52 -5.87
C LEU A 31 6.46 -5.35 -5.97
N VAL A 32 5.17 -5.65 -6.14
CA VAL A 32 4.07 -4.69 -6.09
C VAL A 32 3.01 -5.25 -5.14
N SER A 33 2.49 -4.43 -4.23
CA SER A 33 1.45 -4.88 -3.28
C SER A 33 0.05 -4.44 -3.71
N VAL A 34 -0.92 -5.31 -3.45
CA VAL A 34 -2.36 -5.03 -3.63
C VAL A 34 -2.98 -4.23 -2.47
N GLY A 35 -2.20 -3.77 -1.49
CA GLY A 35 -2.69 -3.03 -0.31
C GLY A 35 -2.95 -3.94 0.90
N ASP A 36 -3.66 -3.42 1.91
CA ASP A 36 -3.91 -4.09 3.19
C ASP A 36 -2.60 -4.51 3.86
N LEU A 37 -1.83 -3.50 4.27
CA LEU A 37 -0.44 -3.63 4.67
C LEU A 37 -0.25 -3.91 6.16
N PHE A 38 -1.10 -3.36 7.02
CA PHE A 38 -0.70 -3.09 8.41
C PHE A 38 -1.56 -3.76 9.48
N HIS A 39 -2.85 -3.94 9.26
CA HIS A 39 -3.76 -4.43 10.30
C HIS A 39 -3.70 -5.96 10.42
N ARG A 40 -4.18 -6.53 11.54
CA ARG A 40 -4.25 -7.98 11.85
C ARG A 40 -2.96 -8.64 12.35
N GLY A 41 -1.81 -8.30 11.78
CA GLY A 41 -0.51 -8.87 12.18
C GLY A 41 0.21 -8.07 13.26
N PRO A 42 1.33 -8.60 13.76
CA PRO A 42 1.99 -8.08 14.96
C PRO A 42 2.97 -6.92 14.69
N ASP A 43 3.42 -6.70 13.46
CA ASP A 43 4.52 -5.76 13.17
C ASP A 43 4.26 -4.87 11.93
N PRO A 44 3.35 -3.89 12.04
CA PRO A 44 3.08 -2.95 10.95
C PRO A 44 4.32 -2.10 10.56
N ALA A 45 5.12 -1.74 11.55
CA ALA A 45 6.27 -0.86 11.36
C ALA A 45 7.42 -1.58 10.63
N GLY A 46 7.64 -2.86 10.92
CA GLY A 46 8.55 -3.72 10.17
C GLY A 46 8.10 -3.94 8.72
N VAL A 47 6.78 -4.08 8.47
CA VAL A 47 6.25 -4.09 7.09
C VAL A 47 6.60 -2.80 6.35
N MET A 48 6.37 -1.64 6.97
CA MET A 48 6.74 -0.35 6.39
C MET A 48 8.23 -0.30 6.04
N ASP A 49 9.11 -0.76 6.93
CA ASP A 49 10.55 -0.75 6.72
C ASP A 49 10.97 -1.61 5.52
N LEU A 50 10.42 -2.82 5.41
CA LEU A 50 10.66 -3.72 4.28
C LEU A 50 10.14 -3.12 2.97
N MET A 51 8.93 -2.58 2.97
CA MET A 51 8.33 -1.94 1.81
C MET A 51 9.16 -0.74 1.32
N ARG A 52 9.68 0.08 2.25
CA ARG A 52 10.58 1.20 1.93
C ARG A 52 11.92 0.71 1.38
N ALA A 53 12.55 -0.25 2.05
CA ALA A 53 13.85 -0.79 1.65
C ALA A 53 13.84 -1.38 0.23
N HIS A 54 12.75 -2.07 -0.12
CA HIS A 54 12.56 -2.68 -1.43
C HIS A 54 11.81 -1.79 -2.43
N ARG A 55 11.48 -0.55 -2.07
CA ARG A 55 10.74 0.43 -2.90
C ARG A 55 9.47 -0.17 -3.51
N VAL A 56 8.71 -0.91 -2.72
CA VAL A 56 7.53 -1.66 -3.17
C VAL A 56 6.37 -0.67 -3.37
N PRO A 57 5.92 -0.39 -4.62
CA PRO A 57 4.70 0.37 -4.82
C PRO A 57 3.50 -0.46 -4.36
N PHE A 58 2.49 0.22 -3.83
CA PHE A 58 1.26 -0.40 -3.38
C PHE A 58 0.05 0.42 -3.80
N VAL A 59 -1.05 -0.25 -4.15
CA VAL A 59 -2.37 0.38 -4.16
C VAL A 59 -2.91 0.39 -2.74
N LEU A 60 -3.74 1.36 -2.40
CA LEU A 60 -4.35 1.43 -1.08
C LEU A 60 -5.30 0.24 -0.89
N GLY A 61 -5.30 -0.34 0.32
CA GLY A 61 -6.31 -1.29 0.74
C GLY A 61 -7.54 -0.61 1.34
N ASN A 62 -8.39 -1.40 1.98
CA ASN A 62 -9.58 -0.91 2.68
C ASN A 62 -9.16 -0.29 4.01
N HIS A 63 -8.23 -0.96 4.70
CA HIS A 63 -7.75 -0.54 6.00
C HIS A 63 -6.98 0.78 5.91
N GLU A 64 -6.04 0.91 4.97
CA GLU A 64 -5.26 2.15 4.79
C GLU A 64 -6.15 3.33 4.41
N LEU A 65 -7.19 3.11 3.60
CA LEU A 65 -8.12 4.18 3.23
C LEU A 65 -8.87 4.73 4.45
N VAL A 66 -9.26 3.87 5.39
CA VAL A 66 -9.91 4.32 6.63
C VAL A 66 -8.95 5.16 7.46
N VAL A 67 -7.70 4.72 7.61
CA VAL A 67 -6.66 5.49 8.32
C VAL A 67 -6.48 6.88 7.69
N LEU A 68 -6.28 6.95 6.36
CA LEU A 68 -6.11 8.23 5.66
C LEU A 68 -7.34 9.14 5.79
N ARG A 69 -8.55 8.58 5.87
CA ARG A 69 -9.79 9.36 6.08
C ARG A 69 -9.81 10.00 7.47
N ARG A 70 -9.41 9.25 8.51
CA ARG A 70 -9.36 9.75 9.90
C ARG A 70 -8.47 10.98 10.02
N ILE A 71 -7.30 10.94 9.39
CA ILE A 71 -6.32 12.03 9.43
C ILE A 71 -6.55 13.11 8.36
N GLY A 72 -7.62 13.00 7.56
CA GLY A 72 -8.06 14.00 6.60
C GLY A 72 -7.21 14.12 5.34
N VAL A 73 -6.49 13.06 4.95
CA VAL A 73 -5.62 13.04 3.76
C VAL A 73 -5.96 11.91 2.78
N ALA A 74 -7.13 11.31 2.92
CA ALA A 74 -7.61 10.32 1.95
C ALA A 74 -7.86 10.95 0.57
N PRO A 75 -7.55 10.22 -0.52
CA PRO A 75 -8.01 10.57 -1.85
C PRO A 75 -9.54 10.74 -1.90
N THR A 76 -10.01 11.72 -2.67
CA THR A 76 -11.43 12.04 -2.83
C THR A 76 -12.04 11.48 -4.12
N SER A 77 -11.19 11.02 -5.03
CA SER A 77 -11.50 10.43 -6.32
C SER A 77 -10.64 9.18 -6.54
N LEU A 78 -10.97 8.41 -7.56
CA LEU A 78 -10.25 7.19 -7.91
C LEU A 78 -9.04 7.44 -8.80
N ALA A 79 -8.84 8.69 -9.23
CA ALA A 79 -7.71 9.09 -10.07
C ALA A 79 -6.40 9.01 -9.27
N ARG A 80 -5.33 8.55 -9.93
CA ARG A 80 -4.01 8.35 -9.29
C ARG A 80 -3.37 9.66 -8.81
N ASP A 81 -3.68 10.77 -9.46
CA ASP A 81 -3.14 12.09 -9.16
C ASP A 81 -3.89 12.82 -8.05
N ASP A 82 -5.02 12.29 -7.59
CA ASP A 82 -5.75 12.80 -6.44
C ASP A 82 -5.09 12.36 -5.12
N ARG A 83 -3.91 12.93 -4.90
CA ARG A 83 -3.18 12.85 -3.64
C ARG A 83 -3.10 14.26 -3.07
N PRO A 84 -3.67 14.50 -1.88
CA PRO A 84 -3.44 15.76 -1.20
C PRO A 84 -1.93 15.96 -0.95
N PRO A 85 -1.47 17.20 -0.75
CA PRO A 85 -0.07 17.47 -0.43
C PRO A 85 0.39 16.62 0.76
N LEU A 86 1.63 16.12 0.69
CA LEU A 86 2.22 15.30 1.74
C LEU A 86 2.16 16.04 3.09
N ARG A 87 1.48 15.43 4.05
CA ARG A 87 1.47 15.87 5.44
C ARG A 87 2.59 15.18 6.20
N THR A 88 3.52 15.98 6.72
CA THR A 88 4.67 15.54 7.54
C THR A 88 4.56 15.96 9.02
N HIS A 89 3.50 16.71 9.36
CA HIS A 89 3.26 17.18 10.72
C HIS A 89 1.87 16.75 11.17
N PHE A 90 1.86 15.96 12.24
CA PHE A 90 0.66 15.41 12.87
C PHE A 90 0.55 15.95 14.29
N PRO A 91 -0.67 16.09 14.83
CA PRO A 91 -0.85 16.25 16.27
C PRO A 91 -0.34 15.02 17.02
N ASP A 92 -0.41 15.02 18.34
CA ASP A 92 -0.18 13.81 19.13
C ASP A 92 -1.14 12.71 18.66
N LEU A 93 -0.57 11.62 18.13
CA LEU A 93 -1.31 10.50 17.58
C LEU A 93 -1.54 9.45 18.66
N ASP A 94 -2.75 8.90 18.72
CA ASP A 94 -3.07 7.72 19.54
C ASP A 94 -3.21 6.45 18.68
N ASP A 95 -3.64 5.34 19.30
CA ASP A 95 -3.87 4.09 18.57
C ASP A 95 -5.08 4.19 17.61
N ASP A 96 -6.11 4.95 17.99
CA ASP A 96 -7.36 5.06 17.24
C ASP A 96 -7.17 5.85 15.93
N ASP A 97 -6.15 6.71 15.87
CA ASP A 97 -5.72 7.38 14.64
C ASP A 97 -5.20 6.41 13.56
N LEU A 98 -4.66 5.26 13.97
CA LEU A 98 -4.13 4.23 13.07
C LEU A 98 -5.13 3.07 12.84
N ASP A 99 -6.30 3.12 13.48
CA ASP A 99 -7.32 2.08 13.33
C ASP A 99 -7.92 2.07 11.93
N GLY A 100 -7.96 0.86 11.35
CA GLY A 100 -8.50 0.60 10.02
C GLY A 100 -10.02 0.42 10.07
N ASP A 101 -10.49 -0.69 9.52
CA ASP A 101 -11.92 -1.04 9.43
C ASP A 101 -12.61 -1.36 10.77
N GLY A 102 -11.90 -1.24 11.90
CA GLY A 102 -12.43 -1.46 13.24
C GLY A 102 -12.42 -2.92 13.71
N HIS A 103 -11.84 -3.85 12.94
CA HIS A 103 -11.73 -5.26 13.35
C HIS A 103 -10.43 -5.59 14.08
N THR A 104 -9.34 -4.90 13.76
CA THR A 104 -8.06 -5.11 14.45
C THR A 104 -7.27 -3.81 14.52
N ARG A 105 -6.67 -3.56 15.69
CA ARG A 105 -5.83 -2.38 15.91
C ARG A 105 -4.52 -2.47 15.13
N CYS A 106 -4.04 -1.33 14.66
CA CYS A 106 -2.70 -1.18 14.11
C CYS A 106 -1.78 -0.70 15.22
N LEU A 107 -1.15 -1.63 15.93
CA LEU A 107 -0.29 -1.32 17.06
C LEU A 107 1.09 -0.90 16.55
N VAL A 108 1.42 0.38 16.74
CA VAL A 108 2.69 0.97 16.34
C VAL A 108 3.21 1.81 17.49
N ASP A 109 4.48 1.64 17.83
CA ASP A 109 5.14 2.43 18.87
C ASP A 109 4.95 3.93 18.61
N PRO A 110 4.63 4.74 19.63
CA PRO A 110 4.29 6.16 19.46
C PRO A 110 5.26 6.97 18.57
N PRO A 111 6.60 6.81 18.69
CA PRO A 111 7.55 7.55 17.85
C PRO A 111 7.44 7.23 16.35
N ARG A 112 6.90 6.05 15.99
CA ARG A 112 6.82 5.56 14.61
C ARG A 112 5.48 5.82 13.95
N ARG A 113 4.47 6.27 14.70
CA ARG A 113 3.11 6.49 14.19
C ARG A 113 3.06 7.49 13.03
N SER A 114 3.78 8.61 13.14
CA SER A 114 3.88 9.59 12.06
C SER A 114 4.57 9.02 10.82
N GLU A 115 5.61 8.20 11.00
CA GLU A 115 6.31 7.56 9.88
C GLU A 115 5.37 6.67 9.06
N VAL A 116 4.49 5.92 9.73
CA VAL A 116 3.48 5.07 9.10
C VAL A 116 2.49 5.91 8.30
N LEU A 117 1.98 7.01 8.87
CA LEU A 117 1.05 7.89 8.17
C LEU A 117 1.69 8.61 6.98
N GLU A 118 2.95 9.03 7.10
CA GLU A 118 3.72 9.57 5.98
C GLU A 118 3.93 8.53 4.88
N PHE A 119 4.26 7.29 5.25
CA PHE A 119 4.41 6.20 4.30
C PHE A 119 3.10 5.87 3.58
N LEU A 120 1.96 5.84 4.28
CA LEU A 120 0.68 5.56 3.63
C LEU A 120 0.35 6.56 2.52
N GLN A 121 0.76 7.82 2.66
CA GLN A 121 0.55 8.85 1.63
C GLN A 121 1.41 8.62 0.36
N SER A 122 2.42 7.74 0.40
CA SER A 122 3.19 7.35 -0.80
C SER A 122 2.48 6.33 -1.69
N HIS A 123 1.22 5.99 -1.38
CA HIS A 123 0.43 5.04 -2.15
C HIS A 123 0.30 5.39 -3.64
N SER A 124 -0.03 4.37 -4.43
CA SER A 124 -0.31 4.50 -5.87
C SER A 124 -1.79 4.75 -6.20
N GLY A 125 -2.64 4.93 -5.19
CA GLY A 125 -4.07 5.22 -5.36
C GLY A 125 -4.91 3.95 -5.31
N PHE A 126 -5.89 3.84 -6.19
CA PHE A 126 -6.83 2.70 -6.25
C PHE A 126 -6.45 1.63 -7.25
N TYR A 127 -5.54 1.98 -8.15
CA TYR A 127 -5.28 1.24 -9.36
C TYR A 127 -3.87 1.57 -9.85
N LEU A 128 -3.15 0.57 -10.35
CA LEU A 128 -1.81 0.75 -10.89
C LEU A 128 -1.64 -0.08 -12.18
N ARG A 129 -1.42 0.58 -13.32
CA ARG A 129 -1.11 -0.09 -14.60
C ARG A 129 0.34 -0.52 -14.66
N ASP A 130 0.61 -1.55 -15.46
CA ASP A 130 1.96 -1.92 -15.89
C ASP A 130 2.78 -0.72 -16.38
N THR A 131 2.18 0.15 -17.19
CA THR A 131 2.84 1.37 -17.70
C THR A 131 3.24 2.39 -16.61
N GLN A 132 2.69 2.26 -15.41
CA GLN A 132 2.98 3.13 -14.26
C GLN A 132 3.99 2.50 -13.29
N ILE A 133 4.44 1.27 -13.56
CA ILE A 133 5.42 0.53 -12.76
C ILE A 133 6.74 0.53 -13.52
N GLU A 134 7.75 1.24 -12.99
CA GLU A 134 9.01 1.55 -13.68
C GLU A 134 9.74 0.33 -14.24
N GLY A 135 9.61 0.03 -15.54
CA GLY A 135 10.25 -1.10 -16.22
C GLY A 135 9.35 -2.31 -16.43
N ALA A 136 8.11 -2.31 -15.91
CA ALA A 136 7.20 -3.42 -16.06
C ALA A 136 6.87 -3.58 -17.54
N GLN A 137 6.73 -4.84 -17.95
CA GLN A 137 6.43 -5.18 -19.33
C GLN A 137 4.97 -5.66 -19.41
N PRO A 138 4.34 -5.54 -20.59
CA PRO A 138 3.08 -6.22 -20.86
C PRO A 138 3.19 -7.73 -20.63
N THR A 139 2.05 -8.41 -20.62
CA THR A 139 2.03 -9.88 -20.62
C THR A 139 2.72 -10.45 -21.85
N HIS A 140 3.04 -11.75 -21.85
CA HIS A 140 3.76 -12.41 -22.94
C HIS A 140 3.07 -12.29 -24.32
N ASP A 141 1.76 -12.09 -24.33
CA ASP A 141 0.92 -11.87 -25.53
C ASP A 141 0.65 -10.38 -25.82
N GLY A 142 1.34 -9.47 -25.14
CA GLY A 142 1.32 -8.03 -25.38
C GLY A 142 0.14 -7.27 -24.75
N ARG A 143 -0.64 -7.91 -23.87
CA ARG A 143 -1.75 -7.23 -23.20
C ARG A 143 -1.27 -6.41 -21.99
N PRO A 144 -1.86 -5.23 -21.75
CA PRO A 144 -1.60 -4.49 -20.52
C PRO A 144 -2.21 -5.24 -19.33
N TRP A 145 -1.68 -4.96 -18.14
CA TRP A 145 -2.19 -5.51 -16.90
C TRP A 145 -2.19 -4.44 -15.81
N CYS A 146 -2.88 -4.72 -14.71
CA CYS A 146 -3.01 -3.77 -13.62
C CYS A 146 -3.17 -4.47 -12.26
N VAL A 147 -2.88 -3.72 -11.20
CA VAL A 147 -3.07 -4.09 -9.81
C VAL A 147 -4.22 -3.28 -9.24
N VAL A 148 -5.15 -3.96 -8.58
CA VAL A 148 -6.32 -3.36 -7.94
C VAL A 148 -6.61 -4.03 -6.61
N HIS A 149 -7.13 -3.24 -5.66
CA HIS A 149 -7.73 -3.78 -4.45
C HIS A 149 -9.26 -3.82 -4.63
N ALA A 150 -9.80 -5.02 -4.86
CA ALA A 150 -11.21 -5.19 -5.24
C ALA A 150 -12.21 -4.90 -4.10
N GLY A 151 -11.78 -4.92 -2.84
CA GLY A 151 -12.63 -4.76 -1.65
C GLY A 151 -13.18 -3.35 -1.39
N ARG A 152 -12.87 -2.36 -2.24
CA ARG A 152 -12.98 -0.96 -1.86
C ARG A 152 -14.34 -0.30 -2.00
N VAL A 153 -14.98 -0.41 -3.16
CA VAL A 153 -16.26 0.26 -3.43
C VAL A 153 -17.09 -0.63 -4.36
N PRO A 154 -18.17 -1.26 -3.85
CA PRO A 154 -19.09 -2.00 -4.70
C PRO A 154 -19.66 -1.10 -5.81
N GLY A 155 -19.68 -1.61 -7.05
CA GLY A 155 -20.38 -0.96 -8.16
C GLY A 155 -19.65 0.21 -8.84
N VAL A 156 -18.33 0.36 -8.64
CA VAL A 156 -17.54 1.36 -9.38
C VAL A 156 -16.83 0.75 -10.59
N GLU A 157 -17.04 1.36 -11.76
CA GLU A 157 -16.35 1.00 -13.00
C GLU A 157 -14.85 1.35 -12.93
N LEU A 158 -14.00 0.40 -13.33
CA LEU A 158 -12.54 0.55 -13.38
C LEU A 158 -12.09 1.68 -14.33
N GLU A 159 -12.88 1.99 -15.37
CA GLU A 159 -12.52 2.95 -16.42
C GLU A 159 -12.76 4.42 -16.03
N ARG A 160 -13.49 4.69 -14.94
CA ARG A 160 -13.68 6.07 -14.43
C ARG A 160 -12.58 6.53 -13.47
N ALA A 161 -11.60 5.67 -13.19
CA ALA A 161 -10.51 5.89 -12.25
C ALA A 161 -9.20 6.38 -12.91
N SER A 162 -9.22 6.75 -14.20
CA SER A 162 -8.03 7.15 -14.95
C SER A 162 -8.09 8.58 -15.46
#